data_AF-A0A351G0A2-F1
#
_entry.id   AF-A0A351G0A2-F1
#
_cell.length_a   1.000
_cell.length_b   1.000
_cell.length_c   1.000
_cell.angle_alpha   90.00
_cell.angle_beta   90.00
_cell.angle_gamma   90.00
#
_symmetry.space_group_name_H-M   'P 1'
#
loop_
_entity.id
_entity.type
_entity.pdbx_description
1 polymer ?
#
loop_
_entity_poly.entity_id
_entity_poly.type
_entity_poly.pdbx_seq_one_letter_code
_entity_poly.pdbx_strand_id
1 'polypeptide(L)'
;MTEEVTFEENLEQLEQIVVDLESGDLSLDAALARYEEGVKRLRGCHEALAQAERKIEILAGVRADGTVIAEPFDEAEASLEEKQAARAQRRSSGATDSDSDIDESPRLF
;
A
#
# COMPACT_ATOMS: atom_id res chain seq x y z
N MET A 1 2.78 -13.73 -25.69
CA MET A 1 2.24 -12.72 -24.77
C MET A 1 0.78 -13.06 -24.61
N THR A 2 0.34 -13.40 -23.41
CA THR A 2 -1.08 -13.60 -23.13
C THR A 2 -1.73 -12.22 -23.10
N GLU A 3 -2.55 -11.90 -24.10
CA GLU A 3 -3.35 -10.68 -24.08
C GLU A 3 -4.40 -10.85 -22.98
N GLU A 4 -4.22 -10.14 -21.87
CA GLU A 4 -5.26 -10.02 -20.84
C GLU A 4 -6.38 -9.16 -21.41
N VAL A 5 -7.60 -9.70 -21.39
CA VAL A 5 -8.80 -8.98 -21.81
C VAL A 5 -9.04 -7.82 -20.84
N THR A 6 -9.16 -6.61 -21.38
CA THR A 6 -9.39 -5.38 -20.62
C THR A 6 -10.79 -5.33 -19.98
N PHE A 7 -11.02 -4.35 -19.09
CA PHE A 7 -12.34 -4.14 -18.51
C PHE A 7 -13.36 -3.78 -19.59
N GLU A 8 -12.99 -2.85 -20.48
CA GLU A 8 -13.82 -2.35 -21.56
C GLU A 8 -14.22 -3.47 -22.52
N GLU A 9 -13.27 -4.35 -22.89
CA GLU A 9 -13.56 -5.50 -23.75
C GLU A 9 -14.46 -6.54 -23.07
N ASN A 10 -14.27 -6.82 -21.78
CA ASN A 10 -15.17 -7.73 -21.05
C ASN A 10 -16.58 -7.14 -20.94
N LEU A 11 -16.70 -5.83 -20.74
CA LEU A 11 -17.97 -5.14 -20.65
C LEU A 11 -18.71 -5.15 -21.99
N GLU A 12 -18.03 -4.80 -23.08
CA GLU A 12 -18.60 -4.83 -24.43
C GLU A 12 -19.10 -6.23 -24.81
N GLN A 13 -18.30 -7.26 -24.53
CA GLN A 13 -18.70 -8.65 -24.79
C GLN A 13 -19.88 -9.08 -23.92
N LEU A 14 -19.93 -8.64 -22.65
CA LEU A 14 -21.06 -8.92 -21.76
C LEU A 14 -22.35 -8.27 -22.26
N GLU A 15 -22.29 -7.02 -22.72
CA GLU A 15 -23.43 -6.30 -23.29
C GLU A 15 -23.97 -7.03 -24.52
N GLN A 16 -23.09 -7.47 -25.42
CA GLN A 16 -23.51 -8.25 -26.60
C GLN A 16 -24.15 -9.59 -26.22
N ILE A 17 -23.63 -10.26 -25.19
CA ILE A 17 -24.21 -11.51 -24.68
C ILE A 17 -25.63 -11.26 -24.13
N VAL A 18 -25.83 -10.17 -23.40
CA VAL A 18 -27.15 -9.79 -22.88
C VAL A 18 -28.13 -9.55 -24.03
N VAL A 19 -27.73 -8.77 -25.05
CA VAL A 19 -28.56 -8.53 -26.24
C VAL A 19 -28.97 -9.84 -26.91
N ASP A 20 -28.02 -10.76 -27.10
CA ASP A 20 -28.30 -12.04 -27.76
C ASP A 20 -29.24 -12.93 -26.91
N LEU A 21 -29.12 -12.91 -25.58
CA LEU A 21 -30.01 -13.63 -24.66
C LEU A 21 -31.43 -13.01 -24.63
N GLU A 22 -31.53 -11.68 -24.69
CA GLU A 22 -32.80 -10.95 -24.71
C GLU A 22 -33.55 -11.08 -26.04
N SER A 23 -32.83 -11.33 -27.15
CA SER A 23 -33.44 -11.54 -28.47
C SER A 23 -34.43 -12.71 -28.49
N GLY A 24 -34.20 -13.74 -27.69
CA GLY A 24 -35.02 -14.97 -27.67
C GLY A 24 -34.84 -15.88 -28.88
N ASP A 25 -33.94 -15.56 -29.80
CA ASP A 25 -33.72 -16.33 -31.05
C ASP A 25 -32.77 -17.54 -30.87
N LEU A 26 -32.19 -17.69 -29.68
CA LEU A 26 -31.24 -18.76 -29.37
C LEU A 26 -31.96 -20.06 -28.98
N SER A 27 -31.40 -21.20 -29.42
CA SER A 27 -31.77 -22.50 -28.85
C SER A 27 -31.37 -22.57 -27.38
N LEU A 28 -31.97 -23.49 -26.62
CA LEU A 28 -31.65 -23.67 -25.19
C LEU A 28 -30.14 -23.89 -24.95
N ASP A 29 -29.52 -24.77 -25.72
CA ASP A 29 -28.08 -25.07 -25.59
C ASP A 29 -27.22 -23.84 -25.90
N ALA A 30 -27.60 -23.06 -26.93
CA ALA A 30 -26.90 -21.84 -27.28
C ALA A 30 -27.07 -20.76 -26.19
N ALA A 31 -28.27 -20.60 -25.64
CA ALA A 31 -28.55 -19.68 -24.56
C ALA A 31 -27.74 -20.03 -23.29
N LEU A 32 -27.62 -21.33 -22.95
CA LEU A 32 -26.79 -21.77 -21.84
C LEU A 32 -25.31 -21.44 -22.07
N ALA A 33 -24.79 -21.70 -23.27
CA ALA A 33 -23.41 -21.37 -23.61
C ALA A 33 -23.14 -19.85 -23.51
N ARG A 34 -24.07 -19.02 -24.01
CA ARG A 34 -23.97 -17.56 -23.89
C ARG A 34 -24.03 -17.09 -22.44
N TYR A 35 -24.90 -17.68 -21.63
CA TYR A 35 -24.98 -17.37 -20.21
C TYR A 35 -23.67 -17.70 -19.48
N GLU A 36 -23.09 -18.88 -19.71
CA GLU A 36 -21.79 -19.26 -19.12
C GLU A 36 -20.68 -18.28 -19.51
N GLU A 37 -20.63 -17.89 -20.79
CA GLU A 37 -19.69 -16.87 -21.25
C GLU A 37 -19.93 -15.53 -20.56
N GLY A 38 -21.18 -15.09 -20.43
CA GLY A 38 -21.55 -13.86 -19.74
C GLY A 38 -21.09 -13.85 -18.29
N VAL A 39 -21.29 -14.97 -17.56
CA VAL A 39 -20.77 -15.12 -16.19
C VAL A 39 -19.25 -15.00 -16.14
N LYS A 40 -18.53 -15.54 -17.14
CA LYS A 40 -17.07 -15.41 -17.22
C LYS A 40 -16.65 -13.94 -17.45
N ARG A 41 -17.32 -13.21 -18.36
CA ARG A 41 -17.04 -11.78 -18.59
C ARG A 41 -17.32 -10.94 -17.35
N LEU A 42 -18.45 -11.19 -16.69
CA LEU A 42 -18.83 -10.50 -15.46
C LEU A 42 -17.79 -10.69 -14.34
N ARG A 43 -17.24 -11.90 -14.19
CA ARG A 43 -16.15 -12.15 -13.24
C ARG A 43 -14.90 -11.34 -13.60
N GLY A 44 -14.52 -11.28 -14.88
CA GLY A 44 -13.42 -10.46 -15.35
C GLY A 44 -13.62 -8.97 -15.02
N CYS A 45 -14.82 -8.44 -15.21
CA CYS A 45 -15.16 -7.07 -14.84
C CYS A 45 -14.97 -6.82 -13.33
N HIS A 46 -15.47 -7.72 -12.47
CA HIS A 46 -15.29 -7.60 -11.02
C HIS A 46 -13.82 -7.67 -10.60
N GLU A 47 -13.02 -8.55 -11.21
CA GLU A 47 -11.60 -8.65 -10.91
C GLU A 47 -10.85 -7.37 -11.29
N ALA A 48 -11.14 -6.80 -12.46
CA ALA A 48 -10.55 -5.54 -12.90
C ALA A 48 -10.92 -4.37 -11.97
N LEU A 49 -12.20 -4.26 -11.58
CA LEU A 49 -12.67 -3.24 -10.64
C LEU A 49 -12.01 -3.40 -9.26
N ALA A 50 -11.90 -4.63 -8.75
CA ALA A 50 -11.24 -4.88 -7.47
C ALA A 50 -9.74 -4.54 -7.51
N GLN A 51 -9.06 -4.76 -8.64
CA GLN A 51 -7.68 -4.33 -8.82
C GLN A 51 -7.55 -2.81 -8.84
N ALA A 52 -8.44 -2.12 -9.54
CA ALA A 52 -8.47 -0.66 -9.59
C ALA A 52 -8.73 -0.05 -8.22
N GLU A 53 -9.69 -0.59 -7.46
CA GLU A 53 -10.01 -0.17 -6.10
C GLU A 53 -8.79 -0.30 -5.19
N ARG A 54 -8.14 -1.47 -5.13
CA ARG A 54 -6.92 -1.66 -4.33
C ARG A 54 -5.81 -0.66 -4.68
N LYS A 55 -5.65 -0.35 -5.96
CA LYS A 55 -4.66 0.63 -6.42
C LYS A 55 -5.00 2.04 -5.92
N ILE A 56 -6.28 2.42 -5.94
CA ILE A 56 -6.75 3.69 -5.39
C ILE A 56 -6.51 3.75 -3.89
N GLU A 57 -6.84 2.69 -3.15
CA GLU A 57 -6.64 2.63 -1.69
C GLU A 57 -5.17 2.86 -1.31
N ILE A 58 -4.24 2.17 -2.00
CA ILE A 58 -2.79 2.35 -1.79
C ILE A 58 -2.37 3.79 -2.07
N LEU A 59 -2.85 4.39 -3.17
CA LEU A 59 -2.49 5.76 -3.54
C LEU A 59 -3.10 6.82 -2.62
N ALA A 60 -4.31 6.58 -2.11
CA ALA A 60 -4.99 7.46 -1.17
C ALA A 60 -4.44 7.34 0.26
N GLY A 61 -3.76 6.24 0.58
CA GLY A 61 -3.33 5.91 1.94
C GLY A 61 -4.51 5.61 2.88
N VAL A 62 -5.70 5.37 2.33
CA VAL A 62 -6.95 5.15 3.07
C VAL A 62 -7.78 4.11 2.31
N ARG A 63 -8.33 3.13 3.03
CA ARG A 63 -9.25 2.12 2.50
C ARG A 63 -10.62 2.71 2.19
N ALA A 64 -11.43 1.99 1.40
CA ALA A 64 -12.80 2.40 1.09
C ALA A 64 -13.68 2.60 2.34
N ASP A 65 -13.37 1.93 3.46
CA ASP A 65 -14.08 2.07 4.75
C ASP A 65 -13.61 3.26 5.61
N GLY A 66 -12.65 4.06 5.11
CA GLY A 66 -12.09 5.21 5.84
C GLY A 66 -10.91 4.87 6.75
N THR A 67 -10.47 3.61 6.81
CA THR A 67 -9.31 3.20 7.61
C THR A 67 -8.02 3.60 6.91
N VAL A 68 -7.12 4.31 7.62
CA VAL A 68 -5.79 4.65 7.10
C VAL A 68 -4.95 3.39 6.90
N ILE A 69 -4.28 3.29 5.76
CA ILE A 69 -3.33 2.21 5.48
C ILE A 69 -2.01 2.57 6.16
N ALA A 70 -1.70 1.91 7.27
CA ALA A 70 -0.42 2.01 7.94
C ALA A 70 0.51 0.92 7.40
N GLU A 71 1.61 1.31 6.74
CA GLU A 71 2.72 0.41 6.52
C GLU A 71 3.55 0.29 7.82
N PRO A 72 4.05 -0.90 8.17
CA PRO A 72 5.01 -1.04 9.25
C PRO A 72 6.20 -0.14 8.95
N PHE A 73 6.44 0.83 9.82
CA PHE A 73 7.66 1.60 9.76
C PHE A 73 8.76 0.65 10.26
N ASP A 74 9.56 0.10 9.33
CA ASP A 74 10.78 -0.64 9.66
C ASP A 74 11.78 0.35 10.27
N GLU A 75 11.58 0.69 11.54
CA GLU A 75 12.72 0.99 12.41
C GLU A 75 13.47 -0.33 12.58
N ALA A 76 14.31 -0.68 11.60
CA ALA A 76 15.35 -1.68 11.82
C ALA A 76 15.99 -1.36 13.18
N GLU A 77 15.82 -2.29 14.12
CA GLU A 77 16.09 -2.16 15.54
C GLU A 77 17.53 -1.74 15.80
N ALA A 78 17.84 -0.44 15.72
CA ALA A 78 18.88 0.11 16.55
C ALA A 78 18.30 0.10 17.95
N SER A 79 18.74 -0.85 18.76
CA SER A 79 18.17 -1.08 20.09
C SER A 79 18.21 0.24 20.86
N LEU A 80 17.25 0.44 21.76
CA LEU A 80 17.27 1.62 22.64
C LEU A 80 18.59 1.70 23.43
N GLU A 81 19.31 0.58 23.61
CA GLU A 81 20.64 0.54 24.22
C GLU A 81 21.73 1.10 23.29
N GLU A 82 21.68 0.84 21.98
CA GLU A 82 22.63 1.43 21.01
C GLU A 82 22.44 2.95 20.86
N LYS A 83 21.18 3.41 20.79
CA LYS A 83 20.86 4.85 20.75
C LYS A 83 21.26 5.56 22.05
N GLN A 84 21.19 4.88 23.21
CA GLN A 84 21.63 5.41 24.50
C GLN A 84 23.15 5.43 24.65
N ALA A 85 23.86 4.39 24.19
CA ALA A 85 25.32 4.31 24.24
C ALA A 85 25.99 5.42 23.39
N ALA A 86 25.47 5.68 22.17
CA ALA A 86 25.96 6.76 21.31
C ALA A 86 25.80 8.16 21.93
N ARG A 87 24.80 8.35 22.80
CA ARG A 87 24.52 9.62 23.48
C ARG A 87 25.40 9.83 24.71
N ALA A 88 25.79 8.75 25.39
CA ALA A 88 26.72 8.79 26.53
C ALA A 88 28.16 9.13 26.08
N GLN A 89 28.59 8.60 24.95
CA GLN A 89 29.93 8.84 24.39
C GLN A 89 30.16 10.29 23.93
N ARG A 90 29.09 11.00 23.52
CA ARG A 90 29.16 12.43 23.16
C ARG A 90 29.27 13.37 24.38
N ARG A 91 28.94 12.89 25.58
CA ARG A 91 29.05 13.68 26.82
C ARG A 91 30.44 13.57 27.46
N SER A 92 31.22 12.53 27.14
CA SER A 92 32.58 12.36 27.66
C SER A 92 33.66 13.03 26.80
N SER A 93 33.41 13.27 25.51
CA SER A 93 34.38 13.96 24.63
C SER A 93 34.29 15.50 24.65
N GLY A 94 33.36 16.07 25.43
CA GLY A 94 33.23 17.52 25.61
C GLY A 94 33.86 18.05 26.91
N ALA A 95 34.53 17.19 27.69
CA ALA A 95 35.13 17.54 28.98
C ALA A 95 36.66 17.44 28.95
N THR A 96 37.28 18.01 27.92
CA THR A 96 38.73 18.28 27.88
C THR A 96 38.95 19.44 26.92
N ASP A 97 38.59 20.66 27.32
CA ASP A 97 39.47 21.82 27.16
C ASP A 97 38.94 23.03 27.96
N SER A 98 39.86 23.86 28.44
CA SER A 98 39.73 24.97 29.42
C SER A 98 39.60 24.56 30.88
N ASP A 99 40.44 25.01 31.79
CA ASP A 99 41.65 25.83 31.70
C ASP A 99 42.34 25.65 33.06
N SER A 100 43.66 25.58 33.03
CA SER A 100 44.51 25.54 34.20
C SER A 100 44.41 26.83 35.03
N ASP A 101 44.83 26.72 36.30
CA ASP A 101 45.19 27.80 37.22
C ASP A 101 44.13 28.22 38.25
N ILE A 102 44.01 27.39 39.30
CA ILE A 102 43.65 27.87 40.64
C ILE A 102 44.97 28.11 41.38
N ASP A 103 45.48 29.34 41.30
CA ASP A 103 46.52 29.84 42.21
C ASP A 103 45.85 30.21 43.54
N GLU A 104 46.40 29.63 44.60
CA GLU A 104 45.90 29.69 45.96
C GLU A 104 46.50 30.93 46.64
N SER A 105 45.67 31.93 46.94
CA SER A 105 46.04 32.96 47.94
C SER A 105 44.79 33.61 48.55
N PRO A 106 44.48 33.35 49.83
CA PRO A 106 43.46 34.09 50.55
C PRO A 106 44.10 35.35 51.15
N ARG A 107 43.68 36.54 50.70
CA ARG A 107 43.88 37.77 51.46
C ARG A 107 42.53 38.32 51.90
N LEU A 108 42.37 38.30 53.22
CA LEU A 108 41.28 38.90 53.98
C LEU A 108 41.21 40.42 53.72
N PHE A 109 39.98 40.93 53.75
CA PHE A 109 39.56 42.34 53.79
C PHE A 109 39.81 43.20 52.54
#